data_AF-A0A371LPW1-F1
#
_entry.id   AF-A0A371LPW1-F1
#
_cell.length_a   1.000
_cell.length_b   1.000
_cell.length_c   1.000
_cell.angle_alpha   90.00
_cell.angle_beta   90.00
_cell.angle_gamma   90.00
#
_symmetry.space_group_name_H-M   'P 1'
#
loop_
_entity.id
_entity.type
_entity.pdbx_description
1 polymer ?
#
loop_
_entity_poly.entity_id
_entity_poly.type
_entity_poly.pdbx_seq_one_letter_code
_entity_poly.pdbx_strand_id
1 'polypeptide(L)'
;MNQNLWYAGVLIVVLGVTLAAVPTGSFSSVSGQRPVDVSVVDDDRALVALEPTGEVVTSPGRGNAVAVGSIVNNLGTDVTVDYTARFDVNALSLAQSGGSPTLSRSGEHQVTAYCRRPNAGSGVATLVVEVDSAQADGVSISGATLEARVEYDCTSGNSGGNPGNGDDDPGNGGGNDDGDSGDGSDGGEGTPPGPSNGVAYVDSDEDIAYDDGERVLTEQEVATFNDDDAVLVVGTDNGTIDNSWRSIDISAKRVVVTHTTFTSGDSVDIEAETSIEFTDVTVNSDWGQVTLSGESITLRRSTIDAKNGKIELAADSGTLDVRESAVRGKNDKVELTGETIEAGGATIRNTNDEIELAADDGPVNVTGATLDNRNGKVTVSGESVQARGASISARNGKIDLAADDGPVDIRDASLQNRNRDIEVGGETVSARNASITVVNGQISLDADDGLLDIEDATVHGEKQIDLTGERIGAAGASIKTKNAQIDLQSGVGDVTLDGATVKTKNAQITVESAGDLRANESVFETTNADVSLSADGDAFLRDADLRTTNAELAVELGDASATLSVDGLEIRDRDDTLDYDPGGAGVTGTPSAGQVRG
;
A
#
# COMPACT_ATOMS: atom_id res chain seq x y z
N MET A 1 -58.18 -4.27 1.36
CA MET A 1 -58.87 -5.51 1.80
C MET A 1 -58.50 -6.59 0.78
N ASN A 2 -57.65 -7.60 0.97
CA ASN A 2 -56.98 -8.28 2.09
C ASN A 2 -55.57 -8.70 1.55
N GLN A 3 -54.40 -8.50 2.17
CA GLN A 3 -53.79 -9.08 3.39
C GLN A 3 -53.50 -10.61 3.40
N ASN A 4 -52.18 -10.93 3.51
CA ASN A 4 -51.50 -12.04 4.20
C ASN A 4 -51.38 -13.39 3.44
N LEU A 5 -50.33 -14.25 3.53
CA LEU A 5 -49.19 -14.55 4.43
C LEU A 5 -48.05 -15.19 3.57
N TRP A 6 -46.75 -14.98 3.79
CA TRP A 6 -45.80 -15.40 4.86
C TRP A 6 -45.12 -16.79 4.69
N TYR A 7 -43.80 -16.75 4.90
CA TYR A 7 -42.70 -17.74 4.96
C TYR A 7 -42.95 -19.19 5.44
N ALA A 8 -42.07 -20.10 4.94
CA ALA A 8 -41.34 -21.20 5.63
C ALA A 8 -40.99 -22.31 4.58
N GLY A 9 -39.86 -23.02 4.58
CA GLY A 9 -38.77 -23.18 5.52
C GLY A 9 -37.78 -24.26 5.00
N VAL A 10 -36.58 -24.23 5.56
CA VAL A 10 -35.42 -25.12 5.37
C VAL A 10 -35.66 -26.54 5.91
N LEU A 11 -35.14 -27.60 5.25
CA LEU A 11 -34.49 -28.72 5.96
C LEU A 11 -33.56 -29.59 5.06
N ILE A 12 -32.43 -29.96 5.66
CA ILE A 12 -31.24 -30.70 5.18
C ILE A 12 -31.44 -32.23 5.18
N VAL A 13 -30.80 -32.95 4.23
CA VAL A 13 -30.25 -34.32 4.46
C VAL A 13 -28.94 -34.53 3.67
N VAL A 14 -27.89 -34.97 4.37
CA VAL A 14 -26.55 -35.38 3.88
C VAL A 14 -26.42 -36.91 3.90
N LEU A 15 -25.58 -37.45 2.98
CA LEU A 15 -24.93 -38.79 2.86
C LEU A 15 -25.29 -39.47 1.52
N GLY A 16 -24.41 -40.00 0.67
CA GLY A 16 -22.96 -40.22 0.69
C GLY A 16 -22.60 -41.37 -0.29
N VAL A 17 -21.68 -41.10 -1.23
CA VAL A 17 -20.70 -42.00 -1.91
C VAL A 17 -21.18 -43.19 -2.78
N THR A 18 -20.75 -43.25 -4.04
CA THR A 18 -20.00 -44.39 -4.65
C THR A 18 -19.42 -44.07 -6.04
N LEU A 19 -18.27 -44.71 -6.31
CA LEU A 19 -17.28 -44.49 -7.37
C LEU A 19 -17.53 -45.21 -8.72
N ALA A 20 -16.87 -44.66 -9.75
CA ALA A 20 -16.20 -45.30 -10.92
C ALA A 20 -16.96 -45.55 -12.25
N ALA A 21 -16.55 -44.84 -13.32
CA ALA A 21 -15.82 -45.38 -14.49
C ALA A 21 -15.63 -44.33 -15.63
N VAL A 22 -14.37 -44.09 -16.03
CA VAL A 22 -13.88 -43.39 -17.27
C VAL A 22 -13.59 -44.46 -18.36
N PRO A 23 -13.18 -44.23 -19.64
CA PRO A 23 -12.78 -43.02 -20.42
C PRO A 23 -13.44 -42.96 -21.86
N THR A 24 -13.29 -41.98 -22.76
CA THR A 24 -12.08 -41.57 -23.53
C THR A 24 -12.33 -40.32 -24.44
N GLY A 25 -11.31 -39.43 -24.54
CA GLY A 25 -11.01 -38.51 -25.67
C GLY A 25 -11.85 -37.22 -25.77
N SER A 26 -11.33 -36.00 -25.95
CA SER A 26 -10.07 -35.55 -26.55
C SER A 26 -9.77 -34.10 -26.13
N PHE A 27 -8.49 -33.73 -26.11
CA PHE A 27 -7.95 -32.45 -25.64
C PHE A 27 -8.23 -31.25 -26.56
N SER A 28 -8.41 -30.08 -25.97
CA SER A 28 -7.75 -28.85 -26.44
C SER A 28 -7.21 -28.10 -25.22
N SER A 29 -5.94 -27.77 -25.32
CA SER A 29 -5.05 -27.25 -24.30
C SER A 29 -5.46 -25.86 -23.84
N VAL A 30 -5.76 -25.72 -22.54
CA VAL A 30 -5.50 -24.47 -21.82
C VAL A 30 -4.16 -24.66 -21.13
N SER A 31 -3.09 -24.18 -21.77
CA SER A 31 -1.80 -23.96 -21.12
C SER A 31 -1.91 -22.69 -20.27
N GLY A 32 -2.64 -22.79 -19.17
CA GLY A 32 -2.53 -21.87 -18.06
C GLY A 32 -1.65 -22.53 -17.02
N GLN A 33 -0.37 -22.17 -16.97
CA GLN A 33 0.48 -22.46 -15.83
C GLN A 33 -0.18 -21.83 -14.60
N ARG A 34 -0.90 -22.65 -13.83
CA ARG A 34 -1.31 -22.29 -12.47
C ARG A 34 -0.06 -22.48 -11.61
N PRO A 35 0.46 -21.44 -10.93
CA PRO A 35 1.39 -21.66 -9.84
C PRO A 35 0.64 -22.53 -8.83
N VAL A 36 1.11 -23.76 -8.63
CA VAL A 36 0.72 -24.53 -7.47
C VAL A 36 1.54 -23.97 -6.32
N ASP A 37 0.86 -23.31 -5.40
CA ASP A 37 1.46 -22.92 -4.14
C ASP A 37 1.67 -24.21 -3.34
N VAL A 38 2.93 -24.58 -3.13
CA VAL A 38 3.31 -25.81 -2.42
C VAL A 38 3.95 -25.38 -1.12
N SER A 39 3.23 -25.58 -0.01
CA SER A 39 3.79 -25.41 1.33
C SER A 39 4.99 -26.33 1.53
N VAL A 40 6.08 -25.79 2.06
CA VAL A 40 7.29 -26.54 2.39
C VAL A 40 7.00 -27.44 3.60
N VAL A 41 7.47 -28.70 3.52
CA VAL A 41 7.44 -29.69 4.60
C VAL A 41 8.83 -29.72 5.22
N ASP A 42 8.93 -29.87 6.55
CA ASP A 42 10.16 -29.91 7.35
C ASP A 42 11.04 -31.17 7.12
N ASP A 43 11.42 -31.48 5.87
CA ASP A 43 12.16 -32.70 5.57
C ASP A 43 13.02 -32.58 4.29
N ASP A 44 13.95 -33.52 4.10
CA ASP A 44 14.94 -33.64 2.99
C ASP A 44 14.33 -33.69 1.56
N ARG A 45 13.02 -33.43 1.43
CA ARG A 45 12.20 -33.45 0.22
C ARG A 45 11.67 -32.07 -0.18
N ALA A 46 12.04 -31.01 0.54
CA ALA A 46 11.71 -29.63 0.19
C ALA A 46 12.41 -29.21 -1.13
N LEU A 47 11.73 -28.39 -1.95
CA LEU A 47 12.26 -27.89 -3.22
C LEU A 47 13.49 -26.99 -3.03
N VAL A 48 13.50 -26.24 -1.92
CA VAL A 48 14.67 -25.59 -1.34
C VAL A 48 14.74 -26.06 0.12
N ALA A 49 15.86 -26.64 0.52
CA ALA A 49 16.05 -27.21 1.85
C ALA A 49 17.22 -26.55 2.59
N LEU A 50 17.24 -26.67 3.91
CA LEU A 50 18.37 -26.30 4.77
C LEU A 50 18.95 -27.56 5.39
N GLU A 51 20.17 -27.92 4.99
CA GLU A 51 20.89 -29.07 5.54
C GLU A 51 21.90 -28.59 6.60
N PRO A 52 21.77 -28.99 7.88
CA PRO A 52 22.76 -28.65 8.90
C PRO A 52 24.09 -29.38 8.62
N THR A 53 25.22 -28.70 8.82
CA THR A 53 26.55 -29.31 8.64
C THR A 53 26.97 -30.19 9.83
N GLY A 54 26.40 -29.95 11.01
CA GLY A 54 26.80 -30.58 12.28
C GLY A 54 28.10 -30.06 12.87
N GLU A 55 28.68 -28.98 12.31
CA GLU A 55 29.91 -28.38 12.81
C GLU A 55 29.68 -27.52 14.07
N VAL A 56 30.64 -27.55 14.99
CA VAL A 56 30.59 -26.75 16.22
C VAL A 56 31.33 -25.42 16.01
N VAL A 57 30.63 -24.30 16.25
CA VAL A 57 31.24 -22.97 16.10
C VAL A 57 32.11 -22.65 17.31
N THR A 58 33.43 -22.59 17.11
CA THR A 58 34.43 -22.29 18.17
C THR A 58 35.33 -21.09 17.86
N SER A 59 35.21 -20.51 16.65
CA SER A 59 36.15 -19.52 16.13
C SER A 59 35.72 -18.06 16.42
N PRO A 60 36.58 -17.21 17.02
CA PRO A 60 36.22 -15.88 17.53
C PRO A 60 36.19 -14.73 16.52
N GLY A 61 36.01 -14.99 15.21
CA GLY A 61 35.96 -13.90 14.25
C GLY A 61 35.62 -14.30 12.81
N ARG A 62 35.12 -13.31 12.04
CA ARG A 62 34.62 -13.46 10.67
C ARG A 62 35.61 -14.08 9.69
N GLY A 63 36.92 -13.87 9.88
CA GLY A 63 37.97 -14.45 9.02
C GLY A 63 38.13 -15.97 9.13
N ASN A 64 37.54 -16.59 10.16
CA ASN A 64 37.56 -18.03 10.42
C ASN A 64 36.13 -18.57 10.61
N ALA A 65 35.17 -18.05 9.85
CA ALA A 65 33.78 -18.50 9.94
C ALA A 65 33.65 -19.99 9.54
N VAL A 66 32.78 -20.71 10.24
CA VAL A 66 32.53 -22.14 10.09
C VAL A 66 31.20 -22.33 9.37
N ALA A 67 31.09 -23.25 8.42
CA ALA A 67 29.84 -23.57 7.77
C ALA A 67 28.89 -24.28 8.75
N VAL A 68 27.69 -23.73 8.94
CA VAL A 68 26.69 -24.21 9.92
C VAL A 68 25.44 -24.80 9.26
N GLY A 69 25.20 -24.47 7.98
CA GLY A 69 24.15 -25.06 7.17
C GLY A 69 24.37 -24.79 5.68
N SER A 70 23.76 -25.61 4.83
CA SER A 70 23.74 -25.46 3.38
C SER A 70 22.30 -25.28 2.88
N ILE A 71 22.04 -24.21 2.14
CA ILE A 71 20.80 -24.04 1.39
C ILE A 71 20.93 -24.84 0.10
N VAL A 72 20.10 -25.86 -0.10
CA VAL A 72 20.22 -26.81 -1.20
C VAL A 72 19.10 -26.64 -2.21
N ASN A 73 19.46 -26.54 -3.50
CA ASN A 73 18.52 -26.53 -4.61
C ASN A 73 18.15 -27.95 -5.03
N ASN A 74 16.97 -28.41 -4.63
CA ASN A 74 16.43 -29.71 -5.06
C ASN A 74 15.58 -29.63 -6.34
N LEU A 75 15.50 -28.45 -6.98
CA LEU A 75 14.83 -28.28 -8.27
C LEU A 75 15.68 -28.87 -9.42
N GLY A 76 14.98 -29.30 -10.47
CA GLY A 76 15.61 -29.80 -11.70
C GLY A 76 16.23 -28.71 -12.59
N THR A 77 16.26 -27.46 -12.14
CA THR A 77 16.71 -26.27 -12.86
C THR A 77 17.44 -25.31 -11.92
N ASP A 78 18.12 -24.31 -12.48
CA ASP A 78 18.78 -23.26 -11.71
C ASP A 78 17.74 -22.37 -11.01
N VAL A 79 18.02 -21.97 -9.77
CA VAL A 79 17.14 -21.15 -8.94
C VAL A 79 17.91 -19.99 -8.34
N THR A 80 17.32 -18.80 -8.34
CA THR A 80 17.85 -17.68 -7.53
C THR A 80 17.07 -17.66 -6.22
N VAL A 81 17.79 -17.78 -5.11
CA VAL A 81 17.21 -17.82 -3.76
C VAL A 81 17.54 -16.53 -3.06
N ASP A 82 16.54 -15.69 -2.82
CA ASP A 82 16.62 -14.60 -1.87
C ASP A 82 16.36 -15.17 -0.48
N TYR A 83 17.35 -15.04 0.41
CA TYR A 83 17.23 -15.55 1.77
C TYR A 83 17.77 -14.57 2.81
N THR A 84 17.22 -14.70 4.01
CA THR A 84 17.71 -14.09 5.24
C THR A 84 17.97 -15.18 6.28
N ALA A 85 19.01 -15.03 7.08
CA ALA A 85 19.41 -16.01 8.08
C ALA A 85 19.71 -15.32 9.43
N ARG A 86 19.33 -15.96 10.53
CA ARG A 86 19.54 -15.47 11.90
C ARG A 86 19.81 -16.60 12.90
N PHE A 87 20.42 -16.25 14.02
CA PHE A 87 20.49 -17.11 15.21
C PHE A 87 19.58 -16.56 16.30
N ASP A 88 18.99 -17.45 17.08
CA ASP A 88 18.23 -17.15 18.31
C ASP A 88 19.13 -16.76 19.51
N VAL A 89 20.45 -16.71 19.34
CA VAL A 89 21.42 -16.37 20.38
C VAL A 89 22.39 -15.26 19.95
N ASN A 90 22.82 -14.47 20.93
CA ASN A 90 23.75 -13.35 20.74
C ASN A 90 25.24 -13.75 20.78
N ALA A 91 25.55 -15.03 21.05
CA ALA A 91 26.91 -15.57 21.09
C ALA A 91 27.48 -15.87 19.70
N LEU A 92 26.61 -15.97 18.69
CA LEU A 92 26.95 -16.27 17.30
C LEU A 92 26.67 -15.09 16.38
N SER A 93 27.35 -15.06 15.25
CA SER A 93 27.08 -14.12 14.15
C SER A 93 27.34 -14.79 12.83
N LEU A 94 26.51 -14.47 11.85
CA LEU A 94 26.68 -14.95 10.49
C LEU A 94 27.72 -14.10 9.75
N ALA A 95 28.55 -14.73 8.92
CA ALA A 95 29.47 -14.00 8.05
C ALA A 95 28.71 -13.22 6.96
N GLN A 96 27.53 -13.72 6.61
CA GLN A 96 26.54 -13.13 5.72
C GLN A 96 25.14 -13.52 6.21
N SER A 97 24.34 -12.54 6.61
CA SER A 97 22.99 -12.73 7.16
C SER A 97 21.89 -12.80 6.10
N GLY A 98 22.23 -12.69 4.83
CA GLY A 98 21.27 -12.82 3.73
C GLY A 98 21.91 -12.54 2.37
N GLY A 99 21.19 -12.81 1.30
CA GLY A 99 21.64 -12.57 -0.08
C GLY A 99 20.81 -13.30 -1.12
N SER A 100 21.24 -13.15 -2.38
CA SER A 100 20.51 -13.65 -3.55
C SER A 100 21.36 -14.61 -4.41
N PRO A 101 21.91 -15.72 -3.88
CA PRO A 101 22.70 -16.65 -4.67
C PRO A 101 21.87 -17.35 -5.76
N THR A 102 22.45 -17.46 -6.95
CA THR A 102 21.94 -18.37 -8.00
C THR A 102 22.57 -19.74 -7.82
N LEU A 103 21.75 -20.73 -7.48
CA LEU A 103 22.15 -22.11 -7.28
C LEU A 103 21.87 -22.88 -8.57
N SER A 104 22.91 -23.52 -9.13
CA SER A 104 22.72 -24.43 -10.26
C SER A 104 21.87 -25.63 -9.86
N ARG A 105 21.41 -26.44 -10.82
CA ARG A 105 20.76 -27.73 -10.53
C ARG A 105 21.55 -28.55 -9.50
N SER A 106 20.93 -28.91 -8.37
CA SER A 106 21.56 -29.62 -7.25
C SER A 106 22.76 -28.88 -6.62
N GLY A 107 22.86 -27.56 -6.82
CA GLY A 107 23.84 -26.71 -6.18
C GLY A 107 23.43 -26.33 -4.76
N GLU A 108 24.42 -25.93 -3.96
CA GLU A 108 24.23 -25.48 -2.58
C GLU A 108 24.90 -24.14 -2.32
N HIS A 109 24.41 -23.41 -1.31
CA HIS A 109 25.05 -22.22 -0.78
C HIS A 109 25.26 -22.34 0.73
N GLN A 110 26.49 -22.14 1.17
CA GLN A 110 26.87 -22.31 2.57
C GLN A 110 26.58 -21.07 3.39
N VAL A 111 25.88 -21.29 4.50
CA VAL A 111 25.71 -20.32 5.57
C VAL A 111 26.82 -20.53 6.59
N THR A 112 27.62 -19.50 6.84
CA THR A 112 28.78 -19.57 7.73
C THR A 112 28.62 -18.65 8.95
N ALA A 113 29.08 -19.11 10.11
CA ALA A 113 28.96 -18.43 11.40
C ALA A 113 30.29 -18.34 12.15
N TYR A 114 30.41 -17.38 13.06
CA TYR A 114 31.54 -17.18 13.95
C TYR A 114 31.06 -16.67 15.32
N CYS A 115 31.89 -16.82 16.34
CA CYS A 115 31.58 -16.35 17.69
C CYS A 115 31.65 -14.81 17.79
N ARG A 116 30.64 -14.20 18.40
CA ARG A 116 30.56 -12.76 18.64
C ARG A 116 31.07 -12.41 20.03
N ARG A 117 32.06 -11.51 20.11
CA ARG A 117 32.49 -10.90 21.39
C ARG A 117 31.74 -9.57 21.61
N PRO A 118 31.39 -9.20 22.86
CA PRO A 118 31.82 -9.79 24.14
C PRO A 118 31.00 -10.98 24.64
N ASN A 119 29.98 -11.42 23.89
CA ASN A 119 28.98 -12.41 24.30
C ASN A 119 29.51 -13.87 24.28
N ALA A 120 30.53 -14.16 25.11
CA ALA A 120 31.07 -15.51 25.23
C ALA A 120 30.07 -16.47 25.90
N GLY A 121 29.87 -17.64 25.31
CA GLY A 121 28.99 -18.70 25.82
C GLY A 121 29.16 -20.01 25.05
N SER A 122 28.51 -21.08 25.51
CA SER A 122 28.47 -22.38 24.86
C SER A 122 27.06 -22.96 24.94
N GLY A 123 26.57 -23.60 23.89
CA GLY A 123 25.22 -24.18 23.87
C GLY A 123 24.77 -24.63 22.49
N VAL A 124 23.47 -24.80 22.33
CA VAL A 124 22.81 -25.08 21.05
C VAL A 124 22.01 -23.83 20.67
N ALA A 125 22.19 -23.36 19.44
CA ALA A 125 21.44 -22.29 18.82
C ALA A 125 20.55 -22.84 17.71
N THR A 126 19.47 -22.14 17.40
CA THR A 126 18.62 -22.38 16.24
C THR A 126 19.02 -21.39 15.16
N LEU A 127 19.54 -21.90 14.04
CA LEU A 127 19.68 -21.17 12.80
C LEU A 127 18.31 -21.15 12.13
N VAL A 128 17.74 -19.97 11.96
CA VAL A 128 16.51 -19.77 11.17
C VAL A 128 16.91 -19.15 9.85
N VAL A 129 16.53 -19.77 8.75
CA VAL A 129 16.70 -19.28 7.38
C VAL A 129 15.32 -19.06 6.77
N GLU A 130 15.01 -17.81 6.50
CA GLU A 130 13.80 -17.41 5.81
C GLU A 130 14.12 -17.25 4.32
N VAL A 131 13.38 -17.97 3.48
CA VAL A 131 13.45 -17.87 2.02
C VAL A 131 12.38 -16.86 1.60
N ASP A 132 12.83 -15.63 1.39
CA ASP A 132 12.02 -14.48 0.97
C ASP A 132 11.38 -14.76 -0.40
N SER A 133 12.21 -15.20 -1.35
CA SER A 133 11.74 -15.69 -2.64
C SER A 133 12.72 -16.71 -3.23
N ALA A 134 12.22 -17.75 -3.88
CA ALA A 134 13.02 -18.61 -4.74
C ALA A 134 12.30 -18.79 -6.07
N GLN A 135 12.93 -18.30 -7.14
CA GLN A 135 12.32 -18.26 -8.47
C GLN A 135 13.08 -19.11 -9.48
N ALA A 136 12.34 -19.97 -10.16
CA ALA A 136 12.80 -20.85 -11.23
C ALA A 136 11.75 -20.88 -12.36
N ASP A 137 12.12 -21.39 -13.54
CA ASP A 137 11.20 -21.50 -14.68
C ASP A 137 9.93 -22.30 -14.33
N GLY A 138 8.83 -21.58 -14.07
CA GLY A 138 7.51 -22.15 -13.74
C GLY A 138 7.28 -22.53 -12.28
N VAL A 139 8.20 -22.19 -11.36
CA VAL A 139 8.06 -22.45 -9.90
C VAL A 139 8.48 -21.21 -9.11
N SER A 140 7.64 -20.77 -8.18
CA SER A 140 7.93 -19.72 -7.21
C SER A 140 7.67 -20.24 -5.79
N ILE A 141 8.63 -20.03 -4.89
CA ILE A 141 8.51 -20.29 -3.46
C ILE A 141 8.65 -18.93 -2.77
N SER A 142 7.80 -18.62 -1.78
CA SER A 142 7.86 -17.38 -1.00
C SER A 142 7.48 -17.64 0.44
N GLY A 143 8.13 -16.95 1.38
CA GLY A 143 7.79 -16.99 2.80
C GLY A 143 8.05 -18.33 3.50
N ALA A 144 9.02 -19.12 3.02
CA ALA A 144 9.36 -20.40 3.65
C ALA A 144 10.36 -20.18 4.80
N THR A 145 10.10 -20.78 5.96
CA THR A 145 11.02 -20.76 7.10
C THR A 145 11.68 -22.13 7.24
N LEU A 146 13.00 -22.15 7.34
CA LEU A 146 13.81 -23.36 7.50
C LEU A 146 14.62 -23.25 8.79
N GLU A 147 14.61 -24.29 9.62
CA GLU A 147 15.31 -24.28 10.90
C GLU A 147 16.38 -25.37 10.99
N ALA A 148 17.52 -25.04 11.56
CA ALA A 148 18.61 -25.97 11.80
C ALA A 148 19.23 -25.77 13.19
N ARG A 149 19.63 -26.87 13.85
CA ARG A 149 20.31 -26.82 15.15
C ARG A 149 21.81 -26.67 14.95
N VAL A 150 22.42 -25.73 15.64
CA VAL A 150 23.85 -25.40 15.55
C VAL A 150 24.47 -25.41 16.93
N GLU A 151 25.49 -26.23 17.13
CA GLU A 151 26.27 -26.26 18.38
C GLU A 151 27.36 -25.19 18.37
N TYR A 152 27.62 -24.55 19.51
CA TYR A 152 28.68 -23.57 19.65
C TYR A 152 29.39 -23.63 21.00
N ASP A 153 30.69 -23.35 20.98
CA ASP A 153 31.51 -23.13 22.17
C ASP A 153 32.49 -21.97 21.93
N CYS A 154 32.04 -20.79 22.32
CA CYS A 154 32.77 -19.53 22.19
C CYS A 154 33.65 -19.23 23.42
N THR A 155 33.85 -20.19 24.33
CA THR A 155 34.59 -20.01 25.59
C THR A 155 36.10 -20.27 25.46
N SER A 156 36.54 -20.96 24.40
CA SER A 156 37.87 -21.59 24.31
C SER A 156 39.04 -20.68 23.84
N GLY A 157 38.84 -19.36 23.72
CA GLY A 157 39.87 -18.44 23.18
C GLY A 157 40.99 -18.01 24.13
N ASN A 158 41.12 -18.55 25.34
CA ASN A 158 42.10 -18.10 26.35
C ASN A 158 43.25 -19.10 26.54
N SER A 159 44.12 -19.28 25.53
CA SER A 159 45.44 -19.87 25.76
C SER A 159 46.46 -19.45 24.70
N GLY A 160 47.37 -18.56 25.09
CA GLY A 160 48.54 -18.14 24.31
C GLY A 160 49.32 -17.06 25.06
N GLY A 161 50.08 -17.48 26.08
CA GLY A 161 50.77 -16.57 27.00
C GLY A 161 52.09 -15.98 26.48
N ASN A 162 52.57 -14.97 27.20
CA ASN A 162 54.00 -14.84 27.52
C ASN A 162 54.14 -14.14 28.89
N PRO A 163 54.95 -14.66 29.83
CA PRO A 163 55.18 -14.10 31.15
C PRO A 163 56.44 -13.23 31.18
N GLY A 164 56.45 -12.17 32.00
CA GLY A 164 57.71 -11.52 32.34
C GLY A 164 57.61 -10.11 32.92
N ASN A 165 58.11 -10.01 34.14
CA ASN A 165 58.64 -8.84 34.85
C ASN A 165 57.66 -7.80 35.39
N GLY A 166 57.51 -7.84 36.72
CA GLY A 166 57.33 -6.63 37.50
C GLY A 166 58.63 -5.83 37.56
N ASP A 167 58.48 -4.55 37.87
CA ASP A 167 59.44 -3.76 38.61
C ASP A 167 58.65 -2.68 39.37
N ASP A 168 59.05 -2.50 40.62
CA ASP A 168 58.63 -1.49 41.58
C ASP A 168 58.95 -0.05 41.08
N ASP A 169 58.12 0.95 41.40
CA ASP A 169 58.51 2.15 42.20
C ASP A 169 57.32 3.14 42.32
N PRO A 170 57.08 3.78 43.49
CA PRO A 170 55.99 4.73 43.72
C PRO A 170 56.48 6.19 43.63
N GLY A 171 55.73 7.03 42.89
CA GLY A 171 56.08 8.45 42.66
C GLY A 171 55.01 9.43 43.14
N ASN A 172 55.23 9.95 44.34
CA ASN A 172 54.58 11.07 45.02
C ASN A 172 54.62 12.42 44.26
N GLY A 173 53.62 13.28 44.52
CA GLY A 173 53.63 14.74 44.29
C GLY A 173 52.27 15.23 43.77
N GLY A 174 51.41 15.97 44.47
CA GLY A 174 51.66 16.98 45.50
C GLY A 174 51.83 18.35 44.84
N GLY A 175 50.80 19.21 44.91
CA GLY A 175 50.90 20.61 44.46
C GLY A 175 49.56 21.28 44.18
N ASN A 176 49.16 22.14 45.11
CA ASN A 176 48.01 23.04 45.07
C ASN A 176 48.16 24.15 44.00
N ASP A 177 47.06 24.82 43.64
CA ASP A 177 46.77 26.23 44.00
C ASP A 177 45.72 26.87 43.05
N ASP A 178 44.80 27.62 43.67
CA ASP A 178 44.05 28.80 43.21
C ASP A 178 43.14 28.67 41.96
N GLY A 179 41.82 28.89 42.01
CA GLY A 179 41.12 29.99 42.69
C GLY A 179 40.98 31.18 41.73
N ASP A 180 39.96 31.16 40.86
CA ASP A 180 39.46 32.39 40.24
C ASP A 180 37.94 32.34 40.07
N SER A 181 37.29 33.38 40.61
CA SER A 181 35.86 33.61 40.58
C SER A 181 35.60 34.72 39.57
N GLY A 182 34.88 34.40 38.49
CA GLY A 182 34.39 35.36 37.52
C GLY A 182 32.88 35.23 37.38
N ASP A 183 32.17 36.09 38.11
CA ASP A 183 30.73 36.34 38.03
C ASP A 183 30.40 37.08 36.71
N GLY A 184 29.26 36.76 36.09
CA GLY A 184 28.88 37.31 34.79
C GLY A 184 27.62 36.68 34.19
N SER A 185 26.50 36.89 34.87
CA SER A 185 25.15 36.65 34.33
C SER A 185 24.88 37.60 33.16
N ASP A 186 24.51 37.06 32.00
CA ASP A 186 23.68 37.75 31.01
C ASP A 186 22.53 36.82 30.62
N GLY A 187 21.31 37.25 30.95
CA GLY A 187 20.07 36.50 30.85
C GLY A 187 19.64 36.26 29.40
N GLY A 188 20.01 35.11 28.86
CA GLY A 188 19.19 34.45 27.85
C GLY A 188 17.83 34.13 28.48
N GLU A 189 16.75 34.47 27.78
CA GLU A 189 15.43 33.91 28.04
C GLU A 189 15.56 32.39 28.01
N GLY A 190 15.73 31.80 29.20
CA GLY A 190 15.88 30.38 29.35
C GLY A 190 14.60 29.73 28.92
N THR A 191 14.66 28.96 27.83
CA THR A 191 13.87 27.75 27.72
C THR A 191 13.88 27.07 29.11
N PRO A 192 12.72 26.68 29.66
CA PRO A 192 12.68 25.92 30.91
C PRO A 192 13.69 24.77 30.82
N PRO A 193 14.51 24.54 31.85
CA PRO A 193 15.51 23.48 31.78
C PRO A 193 14.79 22.16 31.58
N GLY A 194 15.03 21.49 30.44
CA GLY A 194 14.64 20.10 30.27
C GLY A 194 15.24 19.24 31.40
N PRO A 195 14.70 18.03 31.61
CA PRO A 195 15.09 17.19 32.73
C PRO A 195 16.61 16.98 32.75
N SER A 196 17.27 17.37 33.84
CA SER A 196 18.71 17.14 33.97
C SER A 196 18.98 15.63 34.10
N ASN A 197 19.72 15.05 33.14
CA ASN A 197 20.10 13.62 33.08
C ASN A 197 19.01 12.62 32.65
N GLY A 198 18.00 13.05 31.90
CA GLY A 198 17.06 12.13 31.25
C GLY A 198 16.64 12.61 29.87
N VAL A 199 15.89 11.76 29.18
CA VAL A 199 15.37 12.01 27.82
C VAL A 199 13.85 12.14 27.80
N ALA A 200 13.22 11.90 28.94
CA ALA A 200 11.78 11.96 29.12
C ALA A 200 11.43 12.20 30.59
N TYR A 201 10.17 12.54 30.85
CA TYR A 201 9.62 12.65 32.19
C TYR A 201 8.14 12.23 32.22
N VAL A 202 7.66 11.88 33.40
CA VAL A 202 6.23 11.68 33.67
C VAL A 202 5.63 13.01 34.12
N ASP A 203 4.82 13.57 33.24
CA ASP A 203 4.09 14.82 33.43
C ASP A 203 2.91 14.56 34.37
N SER A 204 3.00 15.11 35.59
CA SER A 204 2.06 14.76 36.68
C SER A 204 0.90 15.73 36.80
N ASP A 205 1.04 16.96 36.29
CA ASP A 205 -0.01 17.98 36.28
C ASP A 205 -0.59 18.25 34.87
N GLU A 206 -0.10 17.50 33.88
CA GLU A 206 -0.56 17.39 32.50
C GLU A 206 -0.36 18.66 31.65
N ASP A 207 0.58 19.53 32.04
CA ASP A 207 0.84 20.80 31.38
C ASP A 207 1.90 20.73 30.25
N ILE A 208 2.51 19.56 30.04
CA ILE A 208 3.55 19.26 29.04
C ILE A 208 4.84 20.05 29.26
N ALA A 209 4.99 20.74 30.40
CA ALA A 209 6.25 21.33 30.84
C ALA A 209 6.92 20.42 31.86
N TYR A 210 8.25 20.48 31.95
CA TYR A 210 8.96 19.77 33.01
C TYR A 210 8.93 20.60 34.29
N ASP A 211 8.50 19.97 35.38
CA ASP A 211 8.47 20.56 36.71
C ASP A 211 9.42 19.86 37.70
N ASP A 212 9.97 20.65 38.63
CA ASP A 212 10.82 20.15 39.70
C ASP A 212 10.04 19.14 40.57
N GLY A 213 10.43 17.86 40.49
CA GLY A 213 9.81 16.77 41.24
C GLY A 213 9.18 15.69 40.35
N GLU A 214 9.06 15.94 39.05
CA GLU A 214 8.59 14.95 38.09
C GLU A 214 9.60 13.82 37.88
N ARG A 215 9.08 12.61 37.62
CA ARG A 215 9.91 11.42 37.41
C ARG A 215 10.62 11.56 36.07
N VAL A 216 11.92 11.81 36.10
CA VAL A 216 12.81 11.79 34.94
C VAL A 216 13.17 10.34 34.57
N LEU A 217 13.22 10.05 33.27
CA LEU A 217 13.47 8.72 32.71
C LEU A 217 14.72 8.72 31.81
N THR A 218 15.46 7.62 31.87
CA THR A 218 16.56 7.31 30.95
C THR A 218 16.07 6.69 29.64
N GLU A 219 16.93 6.63 28.61
CA GLU A 219 16.59 6.00 27.32
C GLU A 219 16.09 4.56 27.47
N GLN A 220 16.72 3.76 28.34
CA GLN A 220 16.31 2.38 28.58
C GLN A 220 14.96 2.27 29.30
N GLU A 221 14.66 3.21 30.21
CA GLU A 221 13.37 3.22 30.90
C GLU A 221 12.24 3.63 29.97
N VAL A 222 12.49 4.56 29.04
CA VAL A 222 11.52 4.92 28.00
C VAL A 222 11.26 3.75 27.07
N ALA A 223 12.29 3.01 26.64
CA ALA A 223 12.16 1.92 25.68
C ALA A 223 11.27 0.75 26.16
N THR A 224 10.99 0.65 27.46
CA THR A 224 10.11 -0.38 28.05
C THR A 224 9.12 0.24 29.03
N PHE A 225 8.68 1.48 28.77
CA PHE A 225 7.81 2.22 29.67
C PHE A 225 6.42 1.60 29.71
N ASN A 226 5.87 1.42 30.92
CA ASN A 226 4.56 0.82 31.11
C ASN A 226 3.90 1.41 32.36
N ASP A 227 3.00 2.37 32.15
CA ASP A 227 2.26 3.09 33.17
C ASP A 227 1.02 3.75 32.56
N ASP A 228 -0.07 2.99 32.43
CA ASP A 228 -1.30 3.41 31.71
C ASP A 228 -2.01 4.64 32.32
N ASP A 229 -1.67 5.04 33.55
CA ASP A 229 -2.21 6.23 34.21
C ASP A 229 -1.36 7.49 33.94
N ALA A 230 -0.16 7.35 33.35
CA ALA A 230 0.83 8.42 33.24
C ALA A 230 0.77 9.18 31.91
N VAL A 231 1.05 10.49 31.96
CA VAL A 231 1.42 11.26 30.77
C VAL A 231 2.94 11.18 30.58
N LEU A 232 3.38 10.55 29.49
CA LEU A 232 4.79 10.44 29.14
C LEU A 232 5.17 11.52 28.14
N VAL A 233 6.13 12.38 28.50
CA VAL A 233 6.71 13.38 27.59
C VAL A 233 8.15 13.01 27.28
N VAL A 234 8.47 12.83 26.00
CA VAL A 234 9.80 12.46 25.49
C VAL A 234 10.36 13.57 24.61
N GLY A 235 11.59 13.98 24.91
CA GLY A 235 12.30 15.01 24.15
C GLY A 235 13.80 14.81 24.29
N THR A 236 14.45 14.44 23.19
CA THR A 236 15.89 14.12 23.17
C THR A 236 16.75 15.20 22.49
N ASP A 237 16.17 16.35 22.13
CA ASP A 237 16.84 17.40 21.35
C ASP A 237 17.51 16.87 20.06
N ASN A 238 16.82 15.98 19.33
CA ASN A 238 17.27 15.21 18.15
C ASN A 238 18.16 14.01 18.47
N GLY A 239 18.06 13.45 19.68
CA GLY A 239 18.71 12.19 20.06
C GLY A 239 17.94 10.95 19.62
N THR A 240 18.47 9.80 20.01
CA THR A 240 17.94 8.49 19.62
C THR A 240 17.66 7.63 20.85
N ILE A 241 16.45 7.08 20.92
CA ILE A 241 16.12 5.96 21.81
C ILE A 241 16.32 4.68 20.99
N ASP A 242 17.42 3.99 21.27
CA ASP A 242 17.84 2.77 20.55
C ASP A 242 17.75 1.56 21.49
N ASN A 243 16.90 0.58 21.15
CA ASN A 243 16.82 -0.69 21.88
C ASN A 243 17.48 -1.87 21.14
N SER A 244 18.41 -1.55 20.23
CA SER A 244 19.24 -2.48 19.47
C SER A 244 18.45 -3.54 18.71
N TRP A 245 18.25 -4.73 19.27
CA TRP A 245 17.57 -5.86 18.62
C TRP A 245 16.28 -6.27 19.34
N ARG A 246 15.82 -5.45 20.28
CA ARG A 246 14.67 -5.72 21.14
C ARG A 246 13.58 -4.73 20.82
N SER A 247 12.33 -5.14 21.04
CA SER A 247 11.15 -4.29 20.93
C SER A 247 11.30 -3.01 21.76
N ILE A 248 10.83 -1.89 21.22
CA ILE A 248 10.50 -0.71 22.03
C ILE A 248 9.02 -0.84 22.35
N ASP A 249 8.68 -0.94 23.63
CA ASP A 249 7.32 -1.14 24.11
C ASP A 249 6.97 0.01 25.08
N ILE A 250 6.00 0.85 24.70
CA ILE A 250 5.56 2.00 25.50
C ILE A 250 4.04 1.90 25.70
N SER A 251 3.59 1.86 26.96
CA SER A 251 2.18 1.96 27.32
C SER A 251 1.98 3.10 28.33
N ALA A 252 1.06 4.02 28.02
CA ALA A 252 0.79 5.20 28.85
C ALA A 252 -0.66 5.70 28.70
N LYS A 253 -1.07 6.68 29.52
CA LYS A 253 -2.34 7.40 29.30
C LYS A 253 -2.28 8.28 28.05
N ARG A 254 -1.18 9.02 27.91
CA ARG A 254 -0.88 9.96 26.82
C ARG A 254 0.62 9.93 26.54
N VAL A 255 1.00 9.95 25.27
CA VAL A 255 2.40 9.96 24.84
C VAL A 255 2.65 11.20 23.99
N VAL A 256 3.52 12.10 24.45
CA VAL A 256 3.95 13.29 23.70
C VAL A 256 5.43 13.16 23.38
N VAL A 257 5.80 13.22 22.11
CA VAL A 257 7.20 13.08 21.68
C VAL A 257 7.57 14.22 20.74
N THR A 258 8.70 14.85 21.01
CA THR A 258 9.27 15.86 20.12
C THR A 258 10.74 15.57 19.80
N HIS A 259 11.15 15.87 18.56
CA HIS A 259 12.54 15.85 18.11
C HIS A 259 13.31 14.60 18.54
N THR A 260 12.77 13.41 18.28
CA THR A 260 13.33 12.14 18.79
C THR A 260 13.31 11.07 17.72
N THR A 261 14.34 10.22 17.70
CA THR A 261 14.37 9.02 16.87
C THR A 261 14.21 7.77 17.72
N PHE A 262 13.18 6.96 17.49
CA PHE A 262 13.09 5.60 18.01
C PHE A 262 13.67 4.63 16.99
N THR A 263 14.57 3.75 17.43
CA THR A 263 15.16 2.71 16.57
C THR A 263 15.13 1.36 17.27
N SER A 264 14.53 0.37 16.60
CA SER A 264 14.50 -1.02 17.05
C SER A 264 14.86 -1.95 15.91
N GLY A 265 15.66 -2.97 16.24
CA GLY A 265 15.91 -4.11 15.37
C GLY A 265 14.73 -5.08 15.31
N ASP A 266 13.78 -4.97 16.23
CA ASP A 266 12.55 -5.78 16.29
C ASP A 266 11.33 -4.87 16.11
N SER A 267 10.31 -4.88 16.98
CA SER A 267 9.14 -3.98 16.87
C SER A 267 9.34 -2.63 17.57
N VAL A 268 8.48 -1.67 17.21
CA VAL A 268 8.22 -0.46 18.01
C VAL A 268 6.71 -0.38 18.21
N ASP A 269 6.26 -0.66 19.44
CA ASP A 269 4.86 -0.68 19.83
C ASP A 269 4.62 0.42 20.88
N ILE A 270 3.81 1.43 20.52
CA ILE A 270 3.48 2.57 21.38
C ILE A 270 1.96 2.66 21.49
N GLU A 271 1.46 2.46 22.70
CA GLU A 271 0.05 2.45 23.04
C GLU A 271 -0.25 3.57 24.04
N ALA A 272 -1.28 4.36 23.75
CA ALA A 272 -1.79 5.39 24.64
C ALA A 272 -3.29 5.24 24.84
N GLU A 273 -3.79 5.30 26.08
CA GLU A 273 -5.24 5.25 26.32
C GLU A 273 -5.99 6.39 25.61
N THR A 274 -5.35 7.57 25.51
CA THR A 274 -5.97 8.78 24.95
C THR A 274 -5.30 9.26 23.68
N SER A 275 -4.03 9.68 23.72
CA SER A 275 -3.43 10.35 22.58
C SER A 275 -1.94 10.10 22.43
N ILE A 276 -1.53 9.99 21.16
CA ILE A 276 -0.13 10.00 20.74
C ILE A 276 0.12 11.26 19.92
N GLU A 277 1.05 12.11 20.37
CA GLU A 277 1.39 13.37 19.71
C GLU A 277 2.88 13.42 19.36
N PHE A 278 3.20 13.28 18.07
CA PHE A 278 4.58 13.32 17.56
C PHE A 278 4.83 14.57 16.73
N THR A 279 5.89 15.31 17.07
CA THR A 279 6.41 16.40 16.25
C THR A 279 7.89 16.19 15.97
N ASP A 280 8.29 16.14 14.69
CA ASP A 280 9.68 15.86 14.30
C ASP A 280 10.23 14.54 14.85
N VAL A 281 9.40 13.49 14.80
CA VAL A 281 9.76 12.17 15.30
C VAL A 281 10.09 11.24 14.16
N THR A 282 11.11 10.41 14.33
CA THR A 282 11.37 9.29 13.42
C THR A 282 11.23 7.98 14.19
N VAL A 283 10.43 7.04 13.67
CA VAL A 283 10.32 5.68 14.20
C VAL A 283 10.84 4.71 13.15
N ASN A 284 11.80 3.87 13.53
CA ASN A 284 12.39 2.87 12.64
C ASN A 284 12.29 1.47 13.26
N SER A 285 11.73 0.54 12.51
CA SER A 285 11.85 -0.90 12.75
C SER A 285 12.56 -1.59 11.59
N ASP A 286 13.55 -2.44 11.91
CA ASP A 286 14.23 -3.25 10.92
C ASP A 286 13.46 -4.53 10.58
N TRP A 287 13.00 -5.32 11.56
CA TRP A 287 12.41 -6.63 11.30
C TRP A 287 10.97 -6.77 11.79
N GLY A 288 10.63 -6.13 12.91
CA GLY A 288 9.30 -6.17 13.48
C GLY A 288 8.33 -5.17 12.84
N GLN A 289 7.17 -5.05 13.48
CA GLN A 289 6.14 -4.07 13.13
C GLN A 289 6.43 -2.71 13.78
N VAL A 290 5.80 -1.67 13.24
CA VAL A 290 5.62 -0.41 13.97
C VAL A 290 4.13 -0.22 14.22
N THR A 291 3.74 -0.18 15.48
CA THR A 291 2.35 -0.02 15.90
C THR A 291 2.21 1.20 16.78
N LEU A 292 1.35 2.14 16.38
CA LEU A 292 0.91 3.25 17.22
C LEU A 292 -0.60 3.08 17.45
N SER A 293 -1.04 3.02 18.70
CA SER A 293 -2.47 2.85 19.05
C SER A 293 -2.92 3.85 20.11
N GLY A 294 -4.11 4.43 19.95
CA GLY A 294 -4.79 5.20 21.00
C GLY A 294 -6.11 5.81 20.52
N GLU A 295 -6.79 6.58 21.37
CA GLU A 295 -8.05 7.26 20.97
C GLU A 295 -7.82 8.20 19.78
N SER A 296 -6.69 8.91 19.77
CA SER A 296 -6.27 9.82 18.69
C SER A 296 -4.76 9.81 18.48
N ILE A 297 -4.33 10.01 17.24
CA ILE A 297 -2.91 10.03 16.88
C ILE A 297 -2.65 11.25 16.00
N THR A 298 -1.64 12.06 16.37
CA THR A 298 -1.18 13.21 15.58
C THR A 298 0.30 13.10 15.30
N LEU A 299 0.66 13.02 14.02
CA LEU A 299 2.03 13.01 13.50
C LEU A 299 2.25 14.27 12.65
N ARG A 300 3.13 15.17 13.10
CA ARG A 300 3.53 16.37 12.35
C ARG A 300 4.99 16.33 11.95
N ARG A 301 5.24 16.34 10.64
CA ARG A 301 6.60 16.29 10.05
C ARG A 301 7.40 15.10 10.58
N SER A 302 6.70 14.00 10.87
CA SER A 302 7.29 12.79 11.43
C SER A 302 7.46 11.72 10.36
N THR A 303 8.30 10.74 10.62
CA THR A 303 8.58 9.62 9.74
C THR A 303 8.37 8.30 10.49
N ILE A 304 7.57 7.40 9.92
CA ILE A 304 7.37 6.05 10.40
C ILE A 304 7.86 5.08 9.33
N ASP A 305 8.93 4.33 9.61
CA ASP A 305 9.55 3.41 8.66
C ASP A 305 9.60 1.99 9.26
N ALA A 306 9.10 1.00 8.51
CA ALA A 306 9.27 -0.43 8.82
C ALA A 306 9.81 -1.16 7.60
N LYS A 307 10.97 -1.82 7.76
CA LYS A 307 11.66 -2.46 6.63
C LYS A 307 11.12 -3.83 6.29
N ASN A 308 10.63 -4.60 7.25
CA ASN A 308 10.15 -5.95 6.98
C ASN A 308 8.78 -6.27 7.60
N GLY A 309 8.39 -5.63 8.71
CA GLY A 309 7.06 -5.82 9.29
C GLY A 309 6.03 -4.79 8.83
N LYS A 310 4.81 -4.99 9.33
CA LYS A 310 3.64 -4.13 9.14
C LYS A 310 3.87 -2.75 9.78
N ILE A 311 3.25 -1.72 9.20
CA ILE A 311 3.00 -0.46 9.92
C ILE A 311 1.51 -0.39 10.21
N GLU A 312 1.14 -0.19 11.47
CA GLU A 312 -0.23 -0.04 11.94
C GLU A 312 -0.36 1.24 12.76
N LEU A 313 -1.14 2.20 12.27
CA LEU A 313 -1.48 3.42 13.00
C LEU A 313 -2.99 3.40 13.24
N ALA A 314 -3.42 3.19 14.49
CA ALA A 314 -4.83 3.00 14.84
C ALA A 314 -5.31 4.07 15.82
N ALA A 315 -6.23 4.92 15.36
CA ALA A 315 -6.94 5.90 16.19
C ALA A 315 -8.36 5.40 16.52
N ASP A 316 -8.51 4.57 17.55
CA ASP A 316 -9.67 3.69 17.81
C ASP A 316 -11.04 4.38 17.81
N SER A 317 -11.12 5.64 18.23
CA SER A 317 -12.39 6.37 18.29
C SER A 317 -12.23 7.85 17.99
N GLY A 318 -11.19 8.22 17.25
CA GLY A 318 -10.85 9.61 17.00
C GLY A 318 -10.09 9.80 15.71
N THR A 319 -9.41 10.95 15.60
CA THR A 319 -8.71 11.33 14.37
C THR A 319 -7.29 10.76 14.34
N LEU A 320 -6.95 10.14 13.21
CA LEU A 320 -5.57 9.88 12.79
C LEU A 320 -5.10 11.02 11.87
N ASP A 321 -4.30 11.93 12.40
CA ASP A 321 -3.69 13.06 11.68
C ASP A 321 -2.24 12.74 11.34
N VAL A 322 -1.95 12.45 10.07
CA VAL A 322 -0.58 12.19 9.56
C VAL A 322 -0.14 13.25 8.55
N ARG A 323 -0.72 14.45 8.59
CA ARG A 323 -0.42 15.52 7.65
C ARG A 323 1.06 15.87 7.62
N GLU A 324 1.56 16.12 6.40
CA GLU A 324 2.96 16.47 6.13
C GLU A 324 4.00 15.46 6.66
N SER A 325 3.56 14.26 7.05
CA SER A 325 4.40 13.19 7.57
C SER A 325 4.65 12.13 6.51
N ALA A 326 5.57 11.20 6.80
CA ALA A 326 5.88 10.08 5.93
C ALA A 326 5.69 8.74 6.64
N VAL A 327 5.05 7.80 5.95
CA VAL A 327 4.87 6.42 6.42
C VAL A 327 5.38 5.47 5.33
N ARG A 328 6.39 4.65 5.62
CA ARG A 328 7.07 3.83 4.60
C ARG A 328 7.24 2.39 5.05
N GLY A 329 6.42 1.53 4.49
CA GLY A 329 6.59 0.09 4.53
C GLY A 329 7.41 -0.41 3.35
N LYS A 330 7.85 -1.67 3.42
CA LYS A 330 8.49 -2.36 2.31
C LYS A 330 7.88 -3.72 2.03
N ASN A 331 7.81 -4.60 3.03
CA ASN A 331 7.42 -6.00 2.78
C ASN A 331 5.96 -6.31 3.11
N ASP A 332 5.44 -5.73 4.18
CA ASP A 332 4.09 -6.02 4.69
C ASP A 332 3.18 -4.79 4.56
N LYS A 333 1.93 -4.90 5.01
CA LYS A 333 0.90 -3.88 4.94
C LYS A 333 1.29 -2.59 5.67
N VAL A 334 0.88 -1.46 5.09
CA VAL A 334 0.81 -0.16 5.77
C VAL A 334 -0.67 0.13 5.98
N GLU A 335 -1.11 0.12 7.24
CA GLU A 335 -2.51 0.25 7.63
C GLU A 335 -2.67 1.47 8.54
N LEU A 336 -3.58 2.36 8.13
CA LEU A 336 -3.95 3.57 8.85
C LEU A 336 -5.45 3.52 9.09
N THR A 337 -5.87 3.48 10.35
CA THR A 337 -7.28 3.38 10.74
C THR A 337 -7.66 4.48 11.73
N GLY A 338 -8.93 4.89 11.69
CA GLY A 338 -9.54 5.70 12.74
C GLY A 338 -10.96 6.14 12.43
N GLU A 339 -11.58 6.94 13.28
CA GLU A 339 -12.90 7.51 12.99
C GLU A 339 -12.80 8.50 11.80
N THR A 340 -11.71 9.27 11.74
CA THR A 340 -11.40 10.20 10.66
C THR A 340 -9.91 10.13 10.35
N ILE A 341 -9.55 10.17 9.06
CA ILE A 341 -8.15 10.16 8.63
C ILE A 341 -7.80 11.45 7.90
N GLU A 342 -6.74 12.10 8.37
CA GLU A 342 -6.22 13.34 7.82
C GLU A 342 -4.76 13.16 7.40
N ALA A 343 -4.55 12.87 6.12
CA ALA A 343 -3.26 12.57 5.50
C ALA A 343 -2.89 13.58 4.40
N GLY A 344 -3.44 14.80 4.47
CA GLY A 344 -3.15 15.88 3.53
C GLY A 344 -1.65 16.17 3.42
N GLY A 345 -1.12 16.20 2.19
CA GLY A 345 0.30 16.41 1.92
C GLY A 345 1.24 15.31 2.43
N ALA A 346 0.71 14.22 2.98
CA ALA A 346 1.51 13.11 3.49
C ALA A 346 2.15 12.30 2.35
N THR A 347 3.17 11.53 2.70
CA THR A 347 3.83 10.59 1.80
C THR A 347 3.74 9.18 2.36
N ILE A 348 2.92 8.33 1.75
CA ILE A 348 2.70 6.95 2.19
C ILE A 348 3.19 6.02 1.09
N ARG A 349 4.14 5.14 1.43
CA ARG A 349 4.75 4.23 0.46
C ARG A 349 4.81 2.81 0.99
N ASN A 350 4.61 1.86 0.09
CA ASN A 350 4.87 0.46 0.32
C ASN A 350 5.47 -0.20 -0.92
N THR A 351 6.16 -1.32 -0.77
CA THR A 351 6.71 -2.06 -1.91
C THR A 351 5.92 -3.31 -2.23
N ASN A 352 5.44 -4.07 -1.24
CA ASN A 352 4.95 -5.43 -1.50
C ASN A 352 3.45 -5.61 -1.35
N ASP A 353 2.93 -5.52 -0.13
CA ASP A 353 1.54 -5.90 0.16
C ASP A 353 0.56 -4.74 -0.08
N GLU A 354 0.01 -4.12 0.96
CA GLU A 354 -1.04 -3.11 0.78
C GLU A 354 -0.68 -1.76 1.43
N ILE A 355 -1.24 -0.67 0.89
CA ILE A 355 -1.46 0.58 1.60
C ILE A 355 -2.97 0.68 1.80
N GLU A 356 -3.42 0.74 3.04
CA GLU A 356 -4.83 0.89 3.39
C GLU A 356 -5.00 2.08 4.33
N LEU A 357 -5.88 3.00 3.94
CA LEU A 357 -6.39 4.07 4.78
C LEU A 357 -7.90 3.85 4.90
N ALA A 358 -8.37 3.46 6.07
CA ALA A 358 -9.77 3.13 6.32
C ALA A 358 -10.31 3.94 7.51
N ALA A 359 -11.26 4.83 7.24
CA ALA A 359 -12.03 5.50 8.29
C ALA A 359 -13.35 4.76 8.52
N ASP A 360 -13.71 4.52 9.79
CA ASP A 360 -14.90 3.71 10.13
C ASP A 360 -16.22 4.47 9.91
N ASP A 361 -16.30 5.71 10.41
CA ASP A 361 -17.54 6.49 10.40
C ASP A 361 -17.37 7.89 9.77
N GLY A 362 -16.14 8.29 9.45
CA GLY A 362 -15.83 9.65 9.01
C GLY A 362 -15.04 9.72 7.70
N PRO A 363 -14.62 10.94 7.29
CA PRO A 363 -13.95 11.14 6.01
C PRO A 363 -12.49 10.69 6.03
N VAL A 364 -11.99 10.34 4.85
CA VAL A 364 -10.54 10.23 4.57
C VAL A 364 -10.09 11.38 3.67
N ASN A 365 -9.12 12.15 4.13
CA ASN A 365 -8.54 13.27 3.40
C ASN A 365 -7.06 13.02 3.05
N VAL A 366 -6.78 12.77 1.77
CA VAL A 366 -5.44 12.59 1.19
C VAL A 366 -5.11 13.71 0.19
N THR A 367 -5.70 14.90 0.36
CA THR A 367 -5.47 16.05 -0.53
C THR A 367 -3.98 16.36 -0.68
N GLY A 368 -3.48 16.40 -1.92
CA GLY A 368 -2.07 16.65 -2.25
C GLY A 368 -1.09 15.59 -1.75
N ALA A 369 -1.57 14.47 -1.22
CA ALA A 369 -0.73 13.39 -0.73
C ALA A 369 -0.12 12.57 -1.87
N THR A 370 0.92 11.79 -1.53
CA THR A 370 1.45 10.74 -2.41
C THR A 370 1.22 9.38 -1.78
N LEU A 371 0.47 8.52 -2.47
CA LEU A 371 0.28 7.11 -2.12
C LEU A 371 0.92 6.25 -3.21
N ASP A 372 1.98 5.49 -2.89
CA ASP A 372 2.72 4.71 -3.90
C ASP A 372 2.99 3.29 -3.40
N ASN A 373 2.32 2.31 -4.01
CA ASN A 373 2.55 0.90 -3.75
C ASN A 373 3.09 0.17 -4.98
N ARG A 374 4.28 -0.42 -4.88
CA ARG A 374 4.86 -1.11 -6.03
C ARG A 374 4.11 -2.40 -6.38
N ASN A 375 3.92 -3.34 -5.47
CA ASN A 375 3.46 -4.69 -5.86
C ASN A 375 2.04 -5.04 -5.42
N GLY A 376 1.42 -4.31 -4.50
CA GLY A 376 0.03 -4.60 -4.13
C GLY A 376 -0.86 -3.37 -4.11
N LYS A 377 -1.92 -3.43 -3.31
CA LYS A 377 -3.09 -2.57 -3.45
C LYS A 377 -2.85 -1.20 -2.80
N VAL A 378 -3.54 -0.19 -3.32
CA VAL A 378 -3.79 1.06 -2.59
C VAL A 378 -5.29 1.17 -2.38
N THR A 379 -5.72 1.16 -1.13
CA THR A 379 -7.12 1.27 -0.72
C THR A 379 -7.31 2.53 0.13
N VAL A 380 -8.32 3.31 -0.21
CA VAL A 380 -8.76 4.47 0.58
C VAL A 380 -10.27 4.38 0.74
N SER A 381 -10.77 4.23 1.97
CA SER A 381 -12.19 4.08 2.27
C SER A 381 -12.65 4.87 3.48
N GLY A 382 -13.88 5.39 3.45
CA GLY A 382 -14.55 6.03 4.58
C GLY A 382 -15.91 6.58 4.20
N GLU A 383 -16.54 7.38 5.06
CA GLU A 383 -17.84 8.02 4.76
C GLU A 383 -17.75 8.87 3.49
N SER A 384 -16.65 9.61 3.31
CA SER A 384 -16.32 10.33 2.08
C SER A 384 -14.81 10.37 1.86
N VAL A 385 -14.38 10.52 0.60
CA VAL A 385 -12.95 10.53 0.24
C VAL A 385 -12.57 11.82 -0.50
N GLN A 386 -11.59 12.54 0.05
CA GLN A 386 -11.02 13.75 -0.55
C GLN A 386 -9.57 13.53 -0.98
N ALA A 387 -9.33 13.42 -2.28
CA ALA A 387 -8.02 13.11 -2.88
C ALA A 387 -7.61 14.15 -3.93
N ARG A 388 -8.02 15.40 -3.75
CA ARG A 388 -7.73 16.50 -4.68
C ARG A 388 -6.22 16.69 -4.86
N GLY A 389 -5.77 16.75 -6.12
CA GLY A 389 -4.34 16.93 -6.44
C GLY A 389 -3.42 15.83 -5.91
N ALA A 390 -3.97 14.69 -5.45
CA ALA A 390 -3.17 13.59 -4.94
C ALA A 390 -2.49 12.82 -6.09
N SER A 391 -1.33 12.23 -5.79
CA SER A 391 -0.66 11.29 -6.68
C SER A 391 -0.78 9.88 -6.12
N ILE A 392 -1.59 9.04 -6.76
CA ILE A 392 -1.86 7.68 -6.32
C ILE A 392 -1.37 6.70 -7.39
N SER A 393 -0.42 5.83 -7.03
CA SER A 393 0.16 4.87 -7.96
C SER A 393 0.23 3.46 -7.40
N ALA A 394 -0.08 2.49 -8.26
CA ALA A 394 0.15 1.08 -8.03
C ALA A 394 0.76 0.43 -9.27
N ARG A 395 1.60 -0.62 -9.14
CA ARG A 395 2.08 -1.36 -10.32
C ARG A 395 1.36 -2.67 -10.54
N ASN A 396 1.23 -3.49 -9.49
CA ASN A 396 0.74 -4.87 -9.60
C ASN A 396 -0.52 -5.17 -8.78
N GLY A 397 -0.94 -4.28 -7.87
CA GLY A 397 -2.24 -4.36 -7.19
C GLY A 397 -3.20 -3.28 -7.68
N LYS A 398 -4.47 -3.38 -7.26
CA LYS A 398 -5.56 -2.46 -7.62
C LYS A 398 -5.35 -1.08 -6.95
N ILE A 399 -5.90 -0.02 -7.55
CA ILE A 399 -6.16 1.24 -6.85
C ILE A 399 -7.67 1.30 -6.60
N ASP A 400 -8.07 1.51 -5.36
CA ASP A 400 -9.47 1.47 -4.91
C ASP A 400 -9.76 2.66 -4.01
N LEU A 401 -10.60 3.57 -4.48
CA LEU A 401 -11.07 4.72 -3.69
C LEU A 401 -12.59 4.58 -3.56
N ALA A 402 -13.07 4.31 -2.36
CA ALA A 402 -14.49 4.07 -2.10
C ALA A 402 -15.00 4.99 -0.99
N ALA A 403 -16.17 5.57 -1.19
CA ALA A 403 -16.93 6.21 -0.12
C ALA A 403 -18.21 5.40 0.11
N ASP A 404 -18.54 5.11 1.37
CA ASP A 404 -19.68 4.25 1.70
C ASP A 404 -21.02 4.96 1.51
N ASP A 405 -21.11 6.23 1.95
CA ASP A 405 -22.37 6.99 1.93
C ASP A 405 -22.21 8.41 1.34
N GLY A 406 -20.99 8.80 0.94
CA GLY A 406 -20.66 10.17 0.56
C GLY A 406 -19.88 10.32 -0.74
N PRO A 407 -19.39 11.54 -1.03
CA PRO A 407 -18.70 11.83 -2.28
C PRO A 407 -17.25 11.32 -2.30
N VAL A 408 -16.76 11.01 -3.50
CA VAL A 408 -15.33 10.92 -3.81
C VAL A 408 -14.90 12.09 -4.70
N ASP A 409 -13.96 12.91 -4.21
CA ASP A 409 -13.40 14.05 -4.95
C ASP A 409 -11.91 13.82 -5.26
N ILE A 410 -11.62 13.45 -6.50
CA ILE A 410 -10.28 13.23 -7.08
C ILE A 410 -9.93 14.32 -8.12
N ARG A 411 -10.46 15.54 -7.96
CA ARG A 411 -10.14 16.65 -8.88
C ARG A 411 -8.65 16.95 -8.91
N ASP A 412 -8.14 17.21 -10.11
CA ASP A 412 -6.71 17.48 -10.37
C ASP A 412 -5.76 16.34 -9.93
N ALA A 413 -6.29 15.16 -9.58
CA ALA A 413 -5.48 14.03 -9.11
C ALA A 413 -4.87 13.24 -10.26
N SER A 414 -3.81 12.49 -9.95
CA SER A 414 -3.19 11.53 -10.88
C SER A 414 -3.29 10.13 -10.30
N LEU A 415 -4.09 9.27 -10.93
CA LEU A 415 -4.25 7.86 -10.59
C LEU A 415 -3.58 7.02 -11.68
N GLN A 416 -2.53 6.26 -11.32
CA GLN A 416 -1.73 5.49 -12.28
C GLN A 416 -1.58 4.05 -11.85
N ASN A 417 -2.11 3.13 -12.64
CA ASN A 417 -1.91 1.70 -12.44
C ASN A 417 -1.29 1.03 -13.67
N ARG A 418 -0.34 0.12 -13.46
CA ARG A 418 0.27 -0.61 -14.59
C ARG A 418 -0.47 -1.89 -14.93
N ASN A 419 -0.80 -2.73 -13.95
CA ASN A 419 -1.20 -4.12 -14.27
C ASN A 419 -2.60 -4.51 -13.80
N ARG A 420 -3.17 -3.77 -12.84
CA ARG A 420 -4.50 -4.02 -12.30
C ARG A 420 -5.38 -2.80 -12.46
N ASP A 421 -6.54 -2.89 -11.87
CA ASP A 421 -7.65 -2.01 -12.11
C ASP A 421 -7.52 -0.74 -11.29
N ILE A 422 -8.21 0.31 -11.74
CA ILE A 422 -8.51 1.50 -10.95
C ILE A 422 -10.02 1.51 -10.80
N GLU A 423 -10.50 1.51 -9.56
CA GLU A 423 -11.92 1.66 -9.24
C GLU A 423 -12.09 2.86 -8.31
N VAL A 424 -13.07 3.69 -8.62
CA VAL A 424 -13.47 4.85 -7.82
C VAL A 424 -14.97 4.82 -7.68
N GLY A 425 -15.48 4.78 -6.45
CA GLY A 425 -16.91 4.61 -6.16
C GLY A 425 -17.39 5.51 -5.01
N GLY A 426 -18.58 6.06 -5.11
CA GLY A 426 -19.27 6.78 -4.04
C GLY A 426 -20.59 7.39 -4.52
N GLU A 427 -21.33 8.07 -3.63
CA GLU A 427 -22.62 8.69 -3.98
C GLU A 427 -22.47 9.66 -5.17
N THR A 428 -21.41 10.46 -5.16
CA THR A 428 -20.98 11.26 -6.31
C THR A 428 -19.49 11.12 -6.52
N VAL A 429 -19.04 11.21 -7.77
CA VAL A 429 -17.61 11.15 -8.10
C VAL A 429 -17.23 12.37 -8.92
N SER A 430 -16.29 13.17 -8.41
CA SER A 430 -15.71 14.29 -9.16
C SER A 430 -14.24 14.04 -9.48
N ALA A 431 -13.95 13.88 -10.77
CA ALA A 431 -12.62 13.71 -11.35
C ALA A 431 -12.26 14.80 -12.35
N ARG A 432 -12.79 16.02 -12.18
CA ARG A 432 -12.45 17.15 -13.06
C ARG A 432 -10.95 17.35 -13.16
N ASN A 433 -10.45 17.56 -14.38
CA ASN A 433 -9.02 17.71 -14.68
C ASN A 433 -8.11 16.57 -14.19
N ALA A 434 -8.68 15.43 -13.77
CA ALA A 434 -7.88 14.31 -13.28
C ALA A 434 -7.20 13.57 -14.44
N SER A 435 -6.09 12.91 -14.14
CA SER A 435 -5.41 11.99 -15.05
C SER A 435 -5.50 10.57 -14.49
N ILE A 436 -6.33 9.74 -15.11
CA ILE A 436 -6.58 8.35 -14.70
C ILE A 436 -6.05 7.44 -15.80
N THR A 437 -5.03 6.65 -15.50
CA THR A 437 -4.36 5.83 -16.52
C THR A 437 -4.08 4.42 -16.04
N VAL A 438 -4.43 3.44 -16.88
CA VAL A 438 -4.23 2.02 -16.64
C VAL A 438 -3.60 1.34 -17.85
N VAL A 439 -2.52 0.58 -17.64
CA VAL A 439 -1.80 -0.07 -18.76
C VAL A 439 -2.30 -1.49 -19.05
N ASN A 440 -2.68 -2.30 -18.07
CA ASN A 440 -3.19 -3.66 -18.33
C ASN A 440 -4.43 -4.04 -17.49
N GLY A 441 -5.01 -3.09 -16.75
CA GLY A 441 -6.27 -3.24 -16.03
C GLY A 441 -7.46 -2.62 -16.76
N GLN A 442 -8.59 -2.59 -16.08
CA GLN A 442 -9.77 -1.77 -16.42
C GLN A 442 -9.80 -0.49 -15.57
N ILE A 443 -10.63 0.46 -15.98
CA ILE A 443 -10.98 1.65 -15.19
C ILE A 443 -12.49 1.60 -14.98
N SER A 444 -12.93 1.70 -13.73
CA SER A 444 -14.34 1.86 -13.36
C SER A 444 -14.48 3.11 -12.52
N LEU A 445 -15.31 4.07 -12.96
CA LEU A 445 -15.73 5.20 -12.14
C LEU A 445 -17.24 5.12 -11.97
N ASP A 446 -17.68 4.99 -10.74
CA ASP A 446 -19.08 4.71 -10.41
C ASP A 446 -19.62 5.75 -9.41
N ALA A 447 -20.61 6.52 -9.84
CA ALA A 447 -21.34 7.46 -9.00
C ALA A 447 -22.74 6.92 -8.72
N ASP A 448 -22.86 5.99 -7.76
CA ASP A 448 -24.03 5.13 -7.51
C ASP A 448 -25.37 5.82 -7.79
N ASP A 449 -25.71 6.80 -6.95
CA ASP A 449 -26.98 7.54 -6.96
C ASP A 449 -26.79 9.01 -7.37
N GLY A 450 -25.70 9.35 -8.07
CA GLY A 450 -25.34 10.75 -8.27
C GLY A 450 -24.65 11.11 -9.57
N LEU A 451 -23.95 12.24 -9.55
CA LEU A 451 -23.22 12.76 -10.71
C LEU A 451 -21.83 12.15 -10.75
N LEU A 452 -21.50 11.51 -11.88
CA LEU A 452 -20.12 11.29 -12.30
C LEU A 452 -19.64 12.48 -13.13
N ASP A 453 -18.67 13.22 -12.61
CA ASP A 453 -18.15 14.45 -13.21
C ASP A 453 -16.67 14.31 -13.57
N ILE A 454 -16.39 14.09 -14.85
CA ILE A 454 -15.04 13.92 -15.42
C ILE A 454 -14.70 15.04 -16.41
N GLU A 455 -15.27 16.24 -16.21
CA GLU A 455 -14.98 17.42 -17.04
C GLU A 455 -13.47 17.66 -17.21
N ASP A 456 -13.02 17.83 -18.45
CA ASP A 456 -11.62 18.03 -18.85
C ASP A 456 -10.65 16.93 -18.36
N ALA A 457 -11.15 15.79 -17.88
CA ALA A 457 -10.32 14.70 -17.40
C ALA A 457 -9.68 13.90 -18.55
N THR A 458 -8.57 13.24 -18.26
CA THR A 458 -8.01 12.19 -19.12
C THR A 458 -8.26 10.84 -18.49
N VAL A 459 -9.00 9.98 -19.17
CA VAL A 459 -9.26 8.59 -18.76
C VAL A 459 -8.71 7.67 -19.84
N HIS A 460 -7.65 6.93 -19.54
CA HIS A 460 -6.94 6.09 -20.51
C HIS A 460 -6.67 4.69 -19.97
N GLY A 461 -7.35 3.68 -20.51
CA GLY A 461 -7.13 2.28 -20.17
C GLY A 461 -6.76 1.42 -21.38
N GLU A 462 -5.94 0.38 -21.23
CA GLU A 462 -5.76 -0.58 -22.34
C GLU A 462 -6.86 -1.65 -22.41
N LYS A 463 -7.54 -1.95 -21.29
CA LYS A 463 -8.77 -2.75 -21.27
C LYS A 463 -10.00 -1.83 -21.19
N GLN A 464 -11.07 -2.30 -20.53
CA GLN A 464 -12.36 -1.66 -20.47
C GLN A 464 -12.32 -0.36 -19.65
N ILE A 465 -13.11 0.62 -20.07
CA ILE A 465 -13.46 1.80 -19.29
C ILE A 465 -14.97 1.77 -19.08
N ASP A 466 -15.38 1.72 -17.83
CA ASP A 466 -16.77 1.78 -17.39
C ASP A 466 -16.99 3.07 -16.61
N LEU A 467 -17.98 3.86 -17.03
CA LEU A 467 -18.34 5.15 -16.45
C LEU A 467 -19.83 5.15 -16.16
N THR A 468 -20.21 5.12 -14.89
CA THR A 468 -21.59 4.96 -14.44
C THR A 468 -21.99 6.05 -13.45
N GLY A 469 -23.27 6.40 -13.48
CA GLY A 469 -23.92 7.18 -12.43
C GLY A 469 -25.34 7.56 -12.79
N GLU A 470 -26.07 8.29 -11.93
CA GLU A 470 -27.41 8.80 -12.32
C GLU A 470 -27.32 9.78 -13.49
N ARG A 471 -26.28 10.62 -13.50
CA ARG A 471 -25.94 11.57 -14.57
C ARG A 471 -24.45 11.53 -14.83
N ILE A 472 -24.05 11.81 -16.07
CA ILE A 472 -22.65 11.87 -16.45
C ILE A 472 -22.32 13.23 -17.07
N GLY A 473 -21.36 13.93 -16.48
CA GLY A 473 -20.74 15.14 -17.04
C GLY A 473 -19.31 14.85 -17.46
N ALA A 474 -19.02 14.94 -18.75
CA ALA A 474 -17.74 14.59 -19.35
C ALA A 474 -17.33 15.60 -20.44
N ALA A 475 -17.77 16.85 -20.31
CA ALA A 475 -17.42 17.91 -21.26
C ALA A 475 -15.90 18.07 -21.35
N GLY A 476 -15.37 18.19 -22.57
CA GLY A 476 -13.93 18.32 -22.83
C GLY A 476 -13.06 17.09 -22.47
N ALA A 477 -13.65 16.02 -21.93
CA ALA A 477 -12.90 14.86 -21.46
C ALA A 477 -12.24 14.09 -22.61
N SER A 478 -11.08 13.48 -22.33
CA SER A 478 -10.38 12.57 -23.24
C SER A 478 -10.46 11.14 -22.72
N ILE A 479 -11.39 10.35 -23.24
CA ILE A 479 -11.67 8.96 -22.84
C ILE A 479 -11.15 8.03 -23.94
N LYS A 480 -10.14 7.22 -23.62
CA LYS A 480 -9.43 6.45 -24.64
C LYS A 480 -9.11 5.04 -24.19
N THR A 481 -9.30 4.09 -25.08
CA THR A 481 -8.69 2.77 -24.96
C THR A 481 -7.93 2.40 -26.21
N LYS A 482 -7.10 1.36 -26.09
CA LYS A 482 -6.39 0.82 -27.25
C LYS A 482 -7.27 -0.12 -28.06
N ASN A 483 -7.85 -1.13 -27.42
CA ASN A 483 -8.51 -2.25 -28.09
C ASN A 483 -9.74 -2.77 -27.33
N ALA A 484 -10.27 -2.00 -26.39
CA ALA A 484 -11.26 -2.48 -25.45
C ALA A 484 -12.44 -1.51 -25.33
N GLN A 485 -13.51 -2.01 -24.75
CA GLN A 485 -14.79 -1.34 -24.72
C GLN A 485 -14.73 -0.06 -23.88
N ILE A 486 -15.51 0.93 -24.29
CA ILE A 486 -15.76 2.15 -23.52
C ILE A 486 -17.28 2.24 -23.36
N ASP A 487 -17.73 2.16 -22.11
CA ASP A 487 -19.14 2.23 -21.74
C ASP A 487 -19.38 3.45 -20.85
N LEU A 488 -20.35 4.27 -21.25
CA LEU A 488 -20.88 5.38 -20.46
C LEU A 488 -22.36 5.14 -20.26
N GLN A 489 -22.81 4.98 -19.03
CA GLN A 489 -24.20 4.66 -18.73
C GLN A 489 -24.76 5.54 -17.62
N SER A 490 -25.78 6.34 -17.94
CA SER A 490 -26.55 7.05 -16.93
C SER A 490 -27.78 6.24 -16.49
N GLY A 491 -28.07 6.20 -15.19
CA GLY A 491 -29.23 5.46 -14.65
C GLY A 491 -30.58 6.16 -14.80
N VAL A 492 -30.62 7.49 -14.74
CA VAL A 492 -31.89 8.26 -14.73
C VAL A 492 -31.86 9.55 -15.53
N GLY A 493 -30.71 10.23 -15.59
CA GLY A 493 -30.59 11.56 -16.19
C GLY A 493 -29.69 11.63 -17.42
N ASP A 494 -29.26 12.85 -17.72
CA ASP A 494 -28.55 13.17 -18.96
C ASP A 494 -27.10 12.69 -18.96
N VAL A 495 -26.58 12.46 -20.17
CA VAL A 495 -25.14 12.33 -20.45
C VAL A 495 -24.68 13.56 -21.25
N THR A 496 -23.71 14.29 -20.73
CA THR A 496 -23.10 15.46 -21.40
C THR A 496 -21.63 15.21 -21.74
N LEU A 497 -21.32 15.25 -23.02
CA LEU A 497 -20.03 14.98 -23.68
C LEU A 497 -19.62 16.13 -24.62
N ASP A 498 -20.13 17.34 -24.39
CA ASP A 498 -19.82 18.50 -25.24
C ASP A 498 -18.29 18.71 -25.32
N GLY A 499 -17.72 18.72 -26.53
CA GLY A 499 -16.28 18.83 -26.78
C GLY A 499 -15.43 17.61 -26.38
N ALA A 500 -16.05 16.51 -25.93
CA ALA A 500 -15.33 15.33 -25.48
C ALA A 500 -14.72 14.55 -26.64
N THR A 501 -13.67 13.76 -26.34
CA THR A 501 -13.05 12.83 -27.28
C THR A 501 -13.12 11.42 -26.71
N VAL A 502 -13.85 10.52 -27.39
CA VAL A 502 -14.01 9.11 -27.03
C VAL A 502 -13.43 8.24 -28.14
N LYS A 503 -12.35 7.49 -27.84
CA LYS A 503 -11.64 6.71 -28.88
C LYS A 503 -11.21 5.32 -28.44
N THR A 504 -11.40 4.36 -29.33
CA THR A 504 -10.82 3.01 -29.25
C THR A 504 -10.41 2.56 -30.66
N LYS A 505 -9.71 1.43 -30.83
CA LYS A 505 -9.41 0.92 -32.19
C LYS A 505 -10.31 -0.23 -32.59
N ASN A 506 -10.50 -1.18 -31.69
CA ASN A 506 -10.96 -2.54 -32.04
C ASN A 506 -12.17 -3.00 -31.24
N ALA A 507 -12.76 -2.14 -30.42
CA ALA A 507 -13.89 -2.47 -29.57
C ALA A 507 -14.95 -1.37 -29.65
N GLN A 508 -16.12 -1.69 -29.12
CA GLN A 508 -17.28 -0.81 -29.20
C GLN A 508 -17.11 0.42 -28.31
N ILE A 509 -17.70 1.52 -28.75
CA ILE A 509 -18.04 2.64 -27.87
C ILE A 509 -19.55 2.62 -27.67
N THR A 510 -19.99 2.58 -26.42
CA THR A 510 -21.40 2.61 -26.05
C THR A 510 -21.64 3.79 -25.13
N VAL A 511 -22.65 4.59 -25.46
CA VAL A 511 -23.16 5.66 -24.60
C VAL A 511 -24.65 5.45 -24.44
N GLU A 512 -25.11 5.26 -23.20
CA GLU A 512 -26.51 5.08 -22.85
C GLU A 512 -26.95 6.21 -21.92
N SER A 513 -27.82 7.08 -22.42
CA SER A 513 -28.46 8.12 -21.63
C SER A 513 -29.92 7.78 -21.31
N ALA A 514 -30.28 7.83 -20.02
CA ALA A 514 -31.66 7.69 -19.55
C ALA A 514 -32.45 9.02 -19.62
N GLY A 515 -31.78 10.09 -20.05
CA GLY A 515 -32.36 11.40 -20.36
C GLY A 515 -31.89 11.88 -21.72
N ASP A 516 -31.48 13.14 -21.81
CA ASP A 516 -30.91 13.72 -23.03
C ASP A 516 -29.44 13.34 -23.19
N LEU A 517 -29.03 13.06 -24.43
CA LEU A 517 -27.62 12.93 -24.81
C LEU A 517 -27.13 14.22 -25.45
N ARG A 518 -26.20 14.92 -24.81
CA ARG A 518 -25.55 16.11 -25.36
C ARG A 518 -24.09 15.81 -25.71
N ALA A 519 -23.74 15.74 -26.98
CA ALA A 519 -22.37 15.50 -27.43
C ALA A 519 -21.99 16.43 -28.59
N ASN A 520 -22.27 17.74 -28.44
CA ASN A 520 -21.90 18.72 -29.46
C ASN A 520 -20.37 18.87 -29.50
N GLU A 521 -19.80 19.14 -30.67
CA GLU A 521 -18.35 19.33 -30.87
C GLU A 521 -17.49 18.13 -30.42
N SER A 522 -18.12 16.98 -30.19
CA SER A 522 -17.45 15.78 -29.69
C SER A 522 -16.84 14.95 -30.81
N VAL A 523 -15.89 14.07 -30.46
CA VAL A 523 -15.24 13.14 -31.38
C VAL A 523 -15.42 11.72 -30.88
N PHE A 524 -16.07 10.87 -31.67
CA PHE A 524 -16.14 9.43 -31.46
C PHE A 524 -15.37 8.72 -32.57
N GLU A 525 -14.37 7.92 -32.21
CA GLU A 525 -13.52 7.25 -33.20
C GLU A 525 -13.25 5.79 -32.84
N THR A 526 -13.48 4.91 -33.81
CA THR A 526 -13.12 3.50 -33.80
C THR A 526 -12.62 3.06 -35.17
N THR A 527 -11.91 1.93 -35.26
CA THR A 527 -11.46 1.38 -36.55
C THR A 527 -12.33 0.21 -36.98
N ASN A 528 -12.60 -0.73 -36.06
CA ASN A 528 -13.14 -2.05 -36.39
C ASN A 528 -14.41 -2.46 -35.63
N ALA A 529 -15.02 -1.54 -34.90
CA ALA A 529 -16.20 -1.83 -34.10
C ALA A 529 -17.16 -0.62 -34.14
N ASP A 530 -18.37 -0.81 -33.64
CA ASP A 530 -19.45 0.16 -33.76
C ASP A 530 -19.31 1.31 -32.77
N VAL A 531 -19.94 2.44 -33.10
CA VAL A 531 -20.28 3.49 -32.14
C VAL A 531 -21.80 3.46 -31.96
N SER A 532 -22.25 3.12 -30.76
CA SER A 532 -23.66 3.06 -30.40
C SER A 532 -23.97 4.15 -29.39
N LEU A 533 -24.83 5.09 -29.77
CA LEU A 533 -25.29 6.17 -28.90
C LEU A 533 -26.78 5.97 -28.64
N SER A 534 -27.23 6.02 -27.39
CA SER A 534 -28.63 5.89 -27.03
C SER A 534 -29.05 7.01 -26.08
N ALA A 535 -30.25 7.54 -26.28
CA ALA A 535 -30.87 8.53 -25.40
C ALA A 535 -32.36 8.26 -25.26
N ASP A 536 -32.88 8.16 -24.04
CA ASP A 536 -34.33 8.09 -23.81
C ASP A 536 -35.03 9.41 -24.20
N GLY A 537 -34.30 10.53 -24.16
CA GLY A 537 -34.74 11.87 -24.57
C GLY A 537 -34.19 12.34 -25.93
N ASP A 538 -33.83 13.61 -26.02
CA ASP A 538 -33.26 14.22 -27.23
C ASP A 538 -31.75 13.89 -27.36
N ALA A 539 -31.26 13.81 -28.60
CA ALA A 539 -29.83 13.65 -28.90
C ALA A 539 -29.28 14.86 -29.66
N PHE A 540 -28.23 15.49 -29.13
CA PHE A 540 -27.59 16.68 -29.69
C PHE A 540 -26.16 16.37 -30.13
N LEU A 541 -25.93 16.29 -31.44
CA LEU A 541 -24.65 15.96 -32.09
C LEU A 541 -24.17 17.10 -33.00
N ARG A 542 -24.41 18.36 -32.60
CA ARG A 542 -24.04 19.51 -33.45
C ARG A 542 -22.53 19.65 -33.54
N ASP A 543 -22.01 19.84 -34.74
CA ASP A 543 -20.58 19.93 -35.04
C ASP A 543 -19.75 18.75 -34.48
N ALA A 544 -20.41 17.62 -34.18
CA ALA A 544 -19.74 16.41 -33.71
C ALA A 544 -19.14 15.63 -34.88
N ASP A 545 -18.31 14.65 -34.55
CA ASP A 545 -17.48 13.93 -35.49
C ASP A 545 -17.45 12.44 -35.17
N LEU A 546 -18.23 11.67 -35.93
CA LEU A 546 -18.41 10.23 -35.75
C LEU A 546 -17.65 9.47 -36.83
N ARG A 547 -16.67 8.66 -36.42
CA ARG A 547 -15.81 7.92 -37.34
C ARG A 547 -15.65 6.45 -36.99
N THR A 548 -15.93 5.60 -37.97
CA THR A 548 -15.52 4.20 -37.99
C THR A 548 -14.99 3.82 -39.36
N THR A 549 -14.10 2.81 -39.47
CA THR A 549 -13.55 2.39 -40.78
C THR A 549 -14.26 1.16 -41.33
N ASN A 550 -14.61 0.21 -40.47
CA ASN A 550 -15.11 -1.11 -40.88
C ASN A 550 -16.44 -1.50 -40.24
N ALA A 551 -17.05 -0.59 -39.48
CA ALA A 551 -18.23 -0.85 -38.66
C ALA A 551 -19.33 0.20 -38.94
N GLU A 552 -20.38 0.19 -38.13
CA GLU A 552 -21.56 1.04 -38.30
C GLU A 552 -21.62 2.15 -37.23
N LEU A 553 -22.38 3.19 -37.52
CA LEU A 553 -22.71 4.27 -36.60
C LEU A 553 -24.23 4.24 -36.36
N ALA A 554 -24.65 4.17 -35.09
CA ALA A 554 -26.06 4.10 -34.72
C ALA A 554 -26.42 5.08 -33.60
N VAL A 555 -27.62 5.65 -33.70
CA VAL A 555 -28.28 6.41 -32.63
C VAL A 555 -29.65 5.81 -32.31
N GLU A 556 -29.88 5.40 -31.08
CA GLU A 556 -31.18 4.97 -30.59
C GLU A 556 -31.82 6.08 -29.74
N LEU A 557 -33.11 6.34 -29.97
CA LEU A 557 -33.90 7.30 -29.21
C LEU A 557 -35.06 6.58 -28.50
N GLY A 558 -35.46 7.09 -27.34
CA GLY A 558 -36.49 6.45 -26.52
C GLY A 558 -37.86 6.34 -27.21
N ASP A 559 -38.25 7.36 -27.99
CA ASP A 559 -39.46 7.32 -28.81
C ASP A 559 -39.46 8.31 -29.99
N ALA A 560 -40.47 8.21 -30.86
CA ALA A 560 -40.59 9.02 -32.08
C ALA A 560 -40.91 10.52 -31.85
N SER A 561 -41.11 10.95 -30.60
CA SER A 561 -41.24 12.37 -30.25
C SER A 561 -39.90 13.05 -29.93
N ALA A 562 -38.85 12.26 -29.69
CA ALA A 562 -37.50 12.74 -29.51
C ALA A 562 -36.93 13.41 -30.76
N THR A 563 -35.96 14.29 -30.56
CA THR A 563 -35.27 15.02 -31.61
C THR A 563 -33.79 14.68 -31.66
N LEU A 564 -33.32 14.28 -32.84
CA LEU A 564 -31.92 14.17 -33.21
C LEU A 564 -31.46 15.48 -33.89
N SER A 565 -30.50 16.18 -33.29
CA SER A 565 -29.92 17.43 -33.82
C SER A 565 -28.52 17.19 -34.39
N VAL A 566 -28.35 17.38 -35.70
CA VAL A 566 -27.15 16.97 -36.48
C VAL A 566 -26.52 18.12 -37.27
N ASP A 567 -26.79 19.37 -36.89
CA ASP A 567 -26.24 20.52 -37.60
C ASP A 567 -24.71 20.51 -37.56
N GLY A 568 -24.06 20.50 -38.72
CA GLY A 568 -22.59 20.46 -38.80
C GLY A 568 -21.93 19.10 -38.56
N LEU A 569 -22.71 18.06 -38.20
CA LEU A 569 -22.23 16.70 -37.92
C LEU A 569 -21.39 16.14 -39.09
N GLU A 570 -20.23 15.57 -38.78
CA GLU A 570 -19.43 14.77 -39.72
C GLU A 570 -19.64 13.28 -39.46
N ILE A 571 -20.16 12.56 -40.47
CA ILE A 571 -20.36 11.11 -40.44
C ILE A 571 -19.38 10.46 -41.41
N ARG A 572 -18.55 9.53 -40.93
CA ARG A 572 -17.66 8.72 -41.77
C ARG A 572 -17.63 7.29 -41.27
N ASP A 573 -18.32 6.41 -41.96
CA ASP A 573 -18.32 4.97 -41.72
C ASP A 573 -18.09 4.21 -43.05
N ARG A 574 -18.61 2.98 -43.21
CA ARG A 574 -18.49 2.25 -44.48
C ARG A 574 -19.32 2.87 -45.60
N ASP A 575 -20.44 3.52 -45.31
CA ASP A 575 -21.38 4.02 -46.32
C ASP A 575 -21.78 5.50 -46.16
N ASP A 576 -21.07 6.22 -45.28
CA ASP A 576 -21.28 7.59 -44.86
C ASP A 576 -22.70 7.85 -44.32
N THR A 577 -23.32 6.86 -43.67
CA THR A 577 -24.68 6.94 -43.10
C THR A 577 -24.67 6.78 -41.58
N LEU A 578 -25.42 7.62 -40.88
CA LEU A 578 -25.79 7.43 -39.49
C LEU A 578 -27.22 6.87 -39.45
N ASP A 579 -27.37 5.66 -38.96
CA ASP A 579 -28.68 5.04 -38.74
C ASP A 579 -29.26 5.51 -37.41
N TYR A 580 -30.57 5.83 -37.40
CA TYR A 580 -31.29 6.17 -36.18
C TYR A 580 -32.63 5.42 -36.03
N ASP A 581 -33.01 5.11 -34.80
CA ASP A 581 -34.28 4.46 -34.45
C ASP A 581 -34.94 5.16 -33.25
N PRO A 582 -36.28 5.22 -33.11
CA PRO A 582 -37.29 4.75 -34.05
C PRO A 582 -37.43 5.64 -35.28
N GLY A 583 -37.68 4.98 -36.42
CA GLY A 583 -38.10 5.66 -37.65
C GLY A 583 -39.31 6.57 -37.39
N GLY A 584 -39.15 7.87 -37.65
CA GLY A 584 -40.17 8.90 -37.39
C GLY A 584 -39.81 9.92 -36.30
N ALA A 585 -38.71 9.71 -35.56
CA ALA A 585 -38.14 10.73 -34.70
C ALA A 585 -37.82 12.03 -35.47
N GLY A 586 -37.89 13.17 -34.78
CA GLY A 586 -37.59 14.46 -35.38
C GLY A 586 -36.10 14.60 -35.70
N VAL A 587 -35.74 14.95 -36.93
CA VAL A 587 -34.35 15.26 -37.28
C VAL A 587 -34.22 16.74 -37.61
N THR A 588 -33.27 17.43 -36.97
CA THR A 588 -33.02 18.86 -37.16
C THR A 588 -31.55 19.13 -37.50
N GLY A 589 -31.31 20.15 -38.32
CA GLY A 589 -29.97 20.49 -38.82
C GLY A 589 -29.60 19.72 -40.09
N THR A 590 -28.38 19.91 -40.57
CA THR A 590 -27.85 19.20 -41.74
C THR A 590 -26.41 18.77 -41.47
N PRO A 591 -26.06 17.48 -41.66
CA PRO A 591 -24.68 17.03 -41.58
C PRO A 591 -23.79 17.80 -42.55
N SER A 592 -22.57 18.13 -42.12
CA SER A 592 -21.56 18.71 -43.01
C SER A 592 -20.94 17.65 -43.94
N ALA A 593 -20.93 16.39 -43.51
CA ALA A 593 -20.53 15.22 -44.28
C ALA A 593 -21.36 13.98 -43.92
N GLY A 594 -21.65 13.12 -44.91
CA GLY A 594 -22.52 11.95 -44.78
C GLY A 594 -24.01 12.28 -44.77
N GLN A 595 -24.84 11.32 -44.34
CA GLN A 595 -26.30 11.43 -44.30
C GLN A 595 -26.89 10.69 -43.09
N VAL A 596 -28.12 11.05 -42.70
CA VAL A 596 -28.88 10.38 -41.62
C VAL A 596 -30.04 9.59 -42.23
N ARG A 597 -30.30 8.39 -41.72
CA ARG A 597 -31.36 7.48 -42.17
C ARG A 597 -32.06 6.85 -40.97
N GLY A 598 -33.39 6.75 -41.00
CA GLY A 598 -34.17 6.01 -40.01
C GLY A 598 -35.28 5.19 -40.62
#